data_AF-A0A9E4V6V2-F1
#
_entry.id   AF-A0A9E4V6V2-F1
#
_cell.length_a   1.000
_cell.length_b   1.000
_cell.length_c   1.000
_cell.angle_alpha   90.00
_cell.angle_beta   90.00
_cell.angle_gamma   90.00
#
_symmetry.space_group_name_H-M   'P 1'
#
loop_
_entity.id
_entity.type
_entity.pdbx_description
1 polymer ?
#
loop_
_entity_poly.entity_id
_entity_poly.type
_entity_poly.pdbx_seq_one_letter_code
_entity_poly.pdbx_strand_id
1 'polypeptide(L)'
;MSEAKQIFSPAQRSLLTGVINRIIPANGKLPGAGTLGVAAFIEDAAAATPSLTRLFNEGLAQIAVAAGQNSSQGFESLSDSAKDDLLRTIEAAGPVFFDQLVLQTYNGYYTSPEVFEIIGYAAPKLAPPGAHPELLDVSLLDQQRDREPFWKKV
;
A
#
# COMPACT_ATOMS: atom_id res chain seq x y z
N MET A 1 2.29 16.91 -13.19
CA MET A 1 1.47 15.68 -13.14
C MET A 1 2.05 14.75 -14.17
N SER A 2 2.82 13.74 -13.76
CA SER A 2 3.40 12.79 -14.70
C SER A 2 2.25 12.02 -15.35
N GLU A 3 2.27 11.82 -16.67
CA GLU A 3 1.38 10.82 -17.28
C GLU A 3 1.61 9.50 -16.54
N ALA A 4 0.57 9.00 -15.85
CA ALA A 4 0.63 7.75 -15.13
C ALA A 4 0.99 6.66 -16.14
N LYS A 5 2.11 5.97 -15.91
CA LYS A 5 2.58 4.94 -16.81
C LYS A 5 1.64 3.74 -16.67
N GLN A 6 0.71 3.63 -17.60
CA GLN A 6 -0.22 2.51 -17.66
C GLN A 6 0.53 1.22 -18.02
N ILE A 7 0.87 0.43 -17.00
CA ILE A 7 1.60 -0.84 -17.14
C ILE A 7 0.70 -2.07 -17.03
N PHE A 8 -0.54 -1.90 -16.57
CA PHE A 8 -1.55 -2.95 -16.52
C PHE A 8 -2.59 -2.79 -17.63
N SER A 9 -3.12 -3.91 -18.10
CA SER A 9 -4.31 -3.94 -18.95
C SER A 9 -5.58 -3.58 -18.16
N PRO A 10 -6.68 -3.18 -18.83
CA PRO A 10 -7.97 -2.96 -18.17
C PRO A 10 -8.48 -4.18 -17.39
N ALA A 11 -8.22 -5.39 -17.90
CA ALA A 11 -8.57 -6.63 -17.23
C ALA A 11 -7.75 -6.84 -15.94
N GLN A 12 -6.44 -6.58 -15.98
CA GLN A 12 -5.58 -6.64 -14.79
C GLN A 12 -5.98 -5.60 -13.73
N ARG A 13 -6.36 -4.38 -14.12
CA ARG A 13 -6.87 -3.37 -13.18
C ARG A 13 -8.16 -3.83 -12.52
N SER A 14 -9.09 -4.38 -13.31
CA SER A 14 -10.36 -4.90 -12.78
C SER A 14 -10.13 -6.06 -11.81
N LEU A 15 -9.24 -6.99 -12.17
CA LEU A 15 -8.82 -8.09 -11.29
C LEU A 15 -8.20 -7.56 -10.00
N LEU A 16 -7.26 -6.61 -10.10
CA LEU A 16 -6.59 -6.02 -8.95
C LEU A 16 -7.60 -5.38 -7.99
N THR A 17 -8.58 -4.62 -8.51
CA THR A 17 -9.68 -4.05 -7.73
C THR A 17 -10.44 -5.11 -6.93
N GLY A 18 -10.75 -6.26 -7.54
CA GLY A 18 -11.39 -7.39 -6.88
C GLY A 18 -10.53 -8.00 -5.77
N VAL A 19 -9.26 -8.21 -6.07
CA VAL A 19 -8.29 -8.83 -5.15
C VAL A 19 -8.08 -7.96 -3.92
N ILE A 20 -7.88 -6.65 -4.08
CA ILE A 20 -7.62 -5.76 -2.95
C ILE A 20 -8.85 -5.56 -2.05
N ASN A 21 -10.06 -5.77 -2.58
CA ASN A 21 -11.28 -5.84 -1.76
C ASN A 21 -11.32 -7.08 -0.85
N ARG A 22 -10.52 -8.12 -1.13
CA ARG A 22 -10.35 -9.26 -0.20
C ARG A 22 -9.27 -9.01 0.85
N ILE A 23 -8.32 -8.12 0.58
CA ILE A 23 -7.29 -7.70 1.54
C ILE A 23 -7.88 -6.69 2.53
N ILE A 24 -8.53 -5.63 2.02
CA ILE A 24 -9.26 -4.65 2.84
C ILE A 24 -10.70 -4.56 2.31
N PRO A 25 -11.62 -5.38 2.88
CA PRO A 25 -13.03 -5.33 2.52
C PRO A 25 -13.73 -4.11 3.12
N ALA A 26 -14.87 -3.76 2.53
CA ALA A 26 -15.76 -2.75 3.12
C ALA A 26 -16.25 -3.21 4.51
N ASN A 27 -16.25 -2.31 5.47
CA ASN A 27 -16.72 -2.58 6.83
C ASN A 27 -17.39 -1.35 7.44
N GLY A 28 -18.71 -1.42 7.60
CA GLY A 28 -19.51 -0.31 8.13
C GLY A 28 -19.39 0.93 7.25
N LYS A 29 -18.76 1.99 7.77
CA LYS A 29 -18.52 3.24 7.03
C LYS A 29 -17.22 3.23 6.22
N LEU A 30 -16.33 2.28 6.46
CA LEU A 30 -15.07 2.17 5.74
C LEU A 30 -15.33 1.47 4.39
N PRO A 31 -15.01 2.13 3.26
CA PRO A 31 -15.16 1.53 1.93
C PRO A 31 -14.16 0.38 1.71
N GLY A 32 -14.36 -0.44 0.69
CA GLY A 32 -13.36 -1.43 0.30
C GLY A 32 -12.17 -0.74 -0.40
N ALA A 33 -10.99 -1.35 -0.39
CA ALA A 33 -9.84 -0.77 -1.10
C ALA A 33 -10.09 -0.60 -2.61
N GLY A 34 -10.86 -1.50 -3.22
CA GLY A 34 -11.22 -1.43 -4.63
C GLY A 34 -12.08 -0.22 -5.00
N THR A 35 -12.81 0.36 -4.05
CA THR A 35 -13.66 1.54 -4.29
C THR A 35 -12.93 2.89 -4.18
N LEU A 36 -11.71 2.91 -3.63
CA LEU A 36 -10.95 4.13 -3.33
C LEU A 36 -9.87 4.48 -4.37
N GLY A 37 -9.85 3.80 -5.52
CA GLY A 37 -8.79 4.01 -6.53
C GLY A 37 -7.41 3.45 -6.11
N VAL A 38 -7.35 2.61 -5.06
CA VAL A 38 -6.10 1.99 -4.59
C VAL A 38 -5.43 1.15 -5.68
N ALA A 39 -6.19 0.57 -6.61
CA ALA A 39 -5.63 -0.13 -7.77
C ALA A 39 -4.72 0.76 -8.64
N ALA A 40 -5.06 2.03 -8.83
CA ALA A 40 -4.23 2.99 -9.57
C ALA A 40 -2.97 3.35 -8.79
N PHE A 41 -3.08 3.54 -7.47
CA PHE A 41 -1.94 3.76 -6.58
C PHE A 41 -0.94 2.59 -6.65
N ILE A 42 -1.44 1.35 -6.62
CA ILE A 42 -0.61 0.15 -6.74
C ILE A 42 0.05 0.08 -8.13
N GLU A 43 -0.65 0.45 -9.19
CA GLU A 43 -0.07 0.49 -10.54
C GLU A 43 1.08 1.49 -10.63
N ASP A 44 0.94 2.68 -10.05
CA ASP A 44 2.02 3.67 -9.98
C ASP A 44 3.22 3.15 -9.16
N ALA A 45 2.97 2.50 -8.02
CA ALA A 45 4.01 1.88 -7.21
C ALA A 45 4.72 0.74 -7.98
N ALA A 46 3.97 -0.09 -8.71
CA ALA A 46 4.51 -1.15 -9.54
C ALA A 46 5.31 -0.62 -10.75
N ALA A 47 4.98 0.58 -11.23
CA ALA A 47 5.70 1.25 -12.32
C ALA A 47 7.04 1.88 -11.89
N ALA A 48 7.32 1.95 -10.59
CA ALA A 48 8.52 2.61 -10.06
C ALA A 48 9.84 1.97 -10.54
N THR A 49 9.86 0.65 -10.73
CA THR A 49 11.05 -0.07 -11.22
C THR A 49 10.66 -1.22 -12.16
N PRO A 50 11.51 -1.60 -13.13
CA PRO A 50 11.25 -2.75 -14.01
C PRO A 50 11.04 -4.06 -13.26
N SER A 51 11.71 -4.27 -12.13
CA SER A 51 11.55 -5.45 -11.28
C SER A 51 10.16 -5.51 -10.64
N LEU A 52 9.67 -4.39 -10.09
CA LEU A 52 8.30 -4.32 -9.55
C LEU A 52 7.25 -4.48 -10.65
N THR A 53 7.48 -3.87 -11.81
CA THR A 53 6.57 -4.00 -12.97
C THR A 53 6.44 -5.47 -13.37
N ARG A 54 7.56 -6.20 -13.43
CA ARG A 54 7.57 -7.64 -13.72
C ARG A 54 6.86 -8.43 -12.63
N LEU A 55 7.21 -8.20 -11.37
CA LEU A 55 6.65 -8.90 -10.21
C LEU A 55 5.13 -8.83 -10.18
N PHE A 56 4.56 -7.63 -10.37
CA PHE A 56 3.11 -7.45 -10.36
C PHE A 56 2.42 -8.06 -11.59
N ASN A 57 3.01 -7.95 -12.78
CA ASN A 57 2.43 -8.57 -13.97
C ASN A 57 2.40 -10.10 -13.86
N GLU A 58 3.48 -10.71 -13.35
CA GLU A 58 3.54 -12.15 -13.12
C GLU A 58 2.52 -12.59 -12.05
N GLY A 59 2.45 -11.89 -10.91
CA GLY A 59 1.50 -12.22 -9.84
C GLY A 59 0.04 -12.07 -10.28
N LEU A 60 -0.32 -10.99 -10.98
CA LEU A 60 -1.68 -10.81 -11.50
C LEU A 60 -2.03 -11.85 -12.57
N ALA A 61 -1.07 -12.26 -13.40
CA ALA A 61 -1.29 -13.35 -14.35
C ALA A 61 -1.53 -14.69 -13.65
N GLN A 62 -0.80 -14.99 -12.56
CA GLN A 62 -1.01 -16.20 -11.77
C GLN A 62 -2.41 -16.23 -11.14
N ILE A 63 -2.88 -15.11 -10.57
CA ILE A 63 -4.24 -15.00 -10.04
C ILE A 63 -5.27 -15.22 -11.15
N ALA A 64 -5.10 -14.57 -12.31
CA ALA A 64 -6.03 -14.69 -13.43
C ALA A 64 -6.13 -16.15 -13.94
N VAL A 65 -4.99 -16.84 -14.07
CA VAL A 65 -4.94 -18.25 -14.49
C VAL A 65 -5.60 -19.14 -13.45
N ALA A 66 -5.24 -19.00 -12.16
CA ALA A 66 -5.83 -19.80 -11.09
C ALA A 66 -7.34 -19.61 -11.00
N ALA A 67 -7.83 -18.38 -11.19
CA ALA A 67 -9.25 -18.09 -11.19
C ALA A 67 -9.96 -18.68 -12.41
N GLY A 68 -9.33 -18.62 -13.59
CA GLY A 68 -9.84 -19.21 -14.82
C GLY A 68 -9.94 -20.75 -14.79
N GLN A 69 -9.06 -21.42 -14.03
CA GLN A 69 -9.18 -22.87 -13.79
C GLN A 69 -10.39 -23.21 -12.92
N ASN A 70 -10.76 -22.32 -12.00
CA ASN A 70 -11.86 -22.53 -11.06
C ASN A 70 -13.22 -22.01 -11.57
N SER A 71 -13.22 -21.11 -12.56
CA SER A 71 -14.43 -20.58 -13.19
C SER A 71 -14.17 -20.04 -14.59
N SER A 72 -15.07 -20.35 -15.53
CA SER A 72 -15.06 -19.80 -16.90
C SER A 72 -15.31 -18.28 -16.94
N GLN A 73 -15.80 -17.69 -15.84
CA GLN A 73 -16.11 -16.27 -15.70
C GLN A 73 -15.03 -15.50 -14.91
N GLY A 74 -13.95 -16.15 -14.49
CA GLY A 74 -12.81 -15.53 -13.82
C GLY A 74 -13.03 -15.19 -12.34
N PHE A 75 -12.11 -14.39 -11.77
CA PHE A 75 -12.01 -14.16 -10.32
C PHE A 75 -13.30 -13.62 -9.69
N GLU A 76 -13.98 -12.67 -10.33
CA GLU A 76 -15.16 -12.04 -9.75
C GLU A 76 -16.34 -12.98 -9.53
N SER A 77 -16.44 -14.02 -10.35
CA SER A 77 -17.52 -15.01 -10.28
C SER A 77 -17.37 -16.03 -9.14
N LEU A 78 -16.19 -16.08 -8.52
CA LEU A 78 -15.94 -16.97 -7.39
C LEU A 78 -16.70 -16.49 -6.14
N SER A 79 -17.11 -17.43 -5.28
CA SER A 79 -17.58 -17.07 -3.94
C SER A 79 -16.46 -16.40 -3.15
N ASP A 80 -16.82 -15.58 -2.15
CA ASP A 80 -15.84 -14.92 -1.28
C ASP A 80 -14.86 -15.90 -0.63
N SER A 81 -15.35 -17.06 -0.17
CA SER A 81 -14.48 -18.12 0.37
C SER A 81 -13.51 -18.67 -0.66
N ALA A 82 -13.96 -18.89 -1.90
CA ALA A 82 -13.12 -19.40 -2.97
C ALA A 82 -12.09 -18.35 -3.44
N LYS A 83 -12.44 -17.05 -3.40
CA LYS A 83 -11.49 -15.95 -3.61
C LYS A 83 -10.40 -16.00 -2.54
N ASP A 84 -10.77 -16.13 -1.27
CA ASP A 84 -9.82 -16.16 -0.16
C ASP A 84 -8.88 -17.39 -0.22
N ASP A 85 -9.42 -18.58 -0.51
CA ASP A 85 -8.63 -19.82 -0.66
C ASP A 85 -7.64 -19.75 -1.83
N LEU A 86 -8.09 -19.17 -2.96
CA LEU A 86 -7.22 -18.91 -4.10
C LEU A 86 -6.09 -17.96 -3.72
N LEU A 87 -6.39 -16.84 -3.05
CA LEU A 87 -5.38 -15.87 -2.65
C LEU A 87 -4.37 -16.45 -1.65
N ARG A 88 -4.80 -17.31 -0.71
CA ARG A 88 -3.88 -18.06 0.17
C ARG A 88 -2.93 -18.97 -0.60
N THR A 89 -3.41 -19.58 -1.68
CA THR A 89 -2.58 -20.42 -2.56
C THR A 89 -1.53 -19.56 -3.29
N ILE A 90 -1.92 -18.38 -3.76
CA ILE A 90 -1.02 -17.41 -4.41
C ILE A 90 0.01 -16.86 -3.41
N GLU A 91 -0.41 -16.54 -2.18
CA GLU A 91 0.46 -16.11 -1.09
C GLU A 91 1.55 -17.16 -0.79
N ALA A 92 1.16 -18.43 -0.69
CA ALA A 92 2.11 -19.52 -0.45
C ALA A 92 3.08 -19.76 -1.63
N ALA A 93 2.61 -19.60 -2.88
CA ALA A 93 3.42 -19.81 -4.07
C ALA A 93 4.34 -18.63 -4.42
N GLY A 94 3.93 -17.41 -4.09
CA GLY A 94 4.61 -16.17 -4.46
C GLY A 94 4.64 -15.15 -3.32
N PRO A 95 5.30 -15.46 -2.18
CA PRO A 95 5.25 -14.60 -0.99
C PRO A 95 5.77 -13.19 -1.25
N VAL A 96 6.84 -13.03 -2.05
CA VAL A 96 7.40 -11.71 -2.38
C VAL A 96 6.39 -10.82 -3.11
N PHE A 97 5.63 -11.38 -4.05
CA PHE A 97 4.59 -10.63 -4.75
C PHE A 97 3.45 -10.28 -3.80
N PHE A 98 3.00 -11.25 -2.99
CA PHE A 98 1.86 -11.06 -2.10
C PHE A 98 2.18 -10.05 -0.98
N ASP A 99 3.38 -10.09 -0.43
CA ASP A 99 3.88 -9.09 0.54
C ASP A 99 3.84 -7.68 -0.05
N GLN A 100 4.29 -7.51 -1.30
CA GLN A 100 4.21 -6.21 -1.98
C GLN A 100 2.76 -5.80 -2.26
N LEU A 101 1.90 -6.72 -2.66
CA LEU A 101 0.48 -6.45 -2.89
C LEU A 101 -0.22 -5.96 -1.61
N VAL A 102 0.02 -6.64 -0.49
CA VAL A 102 -0.51 -6.25 0.82
C VAL A 102 0.05 -4.89 1.23
N LEU A 103 1.37 -4.71 1.19
CA LEU A 103 2.03 -3.45 1.55
C LEU A 103 1.44 -2.27 0.79
N GLN A 104 1.33 -2.38 -0.55
CA GLN A 104 0.82 -1.27 -1.36
C GLN A 104 -0.69 -1.07 -1.20
N THR A 105 -1.45 -2.12 -0.88
CA THR A 105 -2.88 -1.99 -0.55
C THR A 105 -3.06 -1.20 0.74
N TYR A 106 -2.31 -1.51 1.80
CA TYR A 106 -2.34 -0.76 3.05
C TYR A 106 -1.86 0.68 2.86
N ASN A 107 -0.76 0.90 2.12
CA ASN A 107 -0.26 2.24 1.83
C ASN A 107 -1.29 3.07 1.07
N GLY A 108 -1.87 2.55 -0.01
CA GLY A 108 -2.87 3.29 -0.78
C GLY A 108 -4.15 3.54 0.00
N TYR A 109 -4.59 2.59 0.83
CA TYR A 109 -5.81 2.71 1.61
C TYR A 109 -5.66 3.72 2.75
N TYR A 110 -4.65 3.56 3.60
CA TYR A 110 -4.42 4.41 4.78
C TYR A 110 -3.63 5.69 4.47
N THR A 111 -3.46 6.04 3.20
CA THR A 111 -3.07 7.41 2.79
C THR A 111 -4.19 8.12 2.02
N SER A 112 -5.35 7.47 1.84
CA SER A 112 -6.52 8.08 1.20
C SER A 112 -7.11 9.19 2.09
N PRO A 113 -7.32 10.41 1.53
CA PRO A 113 -8.02 11.48 2.24
C PRO A 113 -9.42 11.08 2.73
N GLU A 114 -10.14 10.27 1.95
CA GLU A 114 -11.47 9.78 2.32
C GLU A 114 -11.39 8.87 3.56
N VAL A 115 -10.39 8.01 3.64
CA VAL A 115 -10.17 7.14 4.81
C VAL A 115 -9.77 7.98 6.02
N PHE A 116 -8.91 8.98 5.84
CA PHE A 116 -8.54 9.92 6.90
C PHE A 116 -9.75 10.63 7.52
N GLU A 117 -10.67 11.12 6.68
CA GLU A 117 -11.91 11.74 7.15
C GLU A 117 -12.77 10.76 7.96
N ILE A 118 -12.94 9.52 7.48
CA ILE A 118 -13.77 8.51 8.15
C ILE A 118 -13.18 8.11 9.52
N ILE A 119 -11.85 7.98 9.62
CA ILE A 119 -11.19 7.58 10.86
C ILE A 119 -10.87 8.75 11.80
N GLY A 120 -11.20 9.99 11.40
CA GLY A 120 -10.90 11.19 12.17
C GLY A 120 -9.41 11.52 12.26
N TYR A 121 -8.61 11.05 11.29
CA TYR A 121 -7.19 11.37 11.22
C TYR A 121 -6.99 12.70 10.48
N ALA A 122 -6.28 13.62 11.12
CA ALA A 122 -5.80 14.84 10.50
C ALA A 122 -4.29 14.75 10.34
N ALA A 123 -3.79 14.95 9.11
CA ALA A 123 -2.37 15.08 8.89
C ALA A 123 -1.81 16.23 9.76
N PRO A 124 -0.71 16.01 10.50
CA PRO A 124 -0.10 17.06 11.30
C PRO A 124 0.21 18.27 10.42
N LYS A 125 -0.07 19.48 10.93
CA LYS A 125 0.38 20.70 10.26
C LYS A 125 1.91 20.70 10.25
N LEU A 126 2.48 21.03 9.09
CA LEU A 126 3.92 21.28 9.01
C LEU A 126 4.30 22.35 10.03
N ALA A 127 5.36 22.09 10.78
CA ALA A 127 5.89 23.06 11.70
C ALA A 127 6.32 24.31 10.92
N PRO A 128 6.05 25.52 11.41
CA PRO A 128 6.48 26.73 10.71
C PRO A 128 8.01 26.75 10.58
N PRO A 129 8.57 27.40 9.53
CA PRO A 129 10.02 27.54 9.40
C PRO A 129 10.65 28.11 10.67
N GLY A 130 11.69 27.45 11.18
CA GLY A 130 12.34 27.83 12.45
C GLY A 130 11.69 27.24 13.71
N ALA A 131 10.62 26.45 13.60
CA ALA A 131 10.12 25.68 14.72
C ALA A 131 11.15 24.62 15.16
N HIS A 132 11.33 24.50 16.47
CA HIS A 132 12.10 23.42 17.07
C HIS A 132 11.14 22.33 17.55
N PRO A 133 11.47 21.05 17.34
CA PRO A 133 10.68 19.97 17.91
C PRO A 133 10.64 20.14 19.43
N GLU A 134 9.46 20.00 20.01
CA GLU A 134 9.34 19.93 21.46
C GLU A 134 10.06 18.66 21.93
N LEU A 135 11.17 18.85 22.64
CA LEU A 135 11.91 17.74 23.23
C LEU A 135 11.10 17.23 24.42
N LEU A 136 10.72 15.95 24.41
CA LEU A 136 9.97 15.32 25.49
C LEU A 136 10.62 15.52 26.86
N ASP A 137 11.95 15.54 26.92
CA ASP A 137 12.72 15.82 28.13
C ASP A 137 14.07 16.46 27.78
N VAL A 138 14.19 17.76 28.05
CA VAL A 138 15.42 18.53 27.78
C VAL A 138 16.57 18.20 28.73
N SER A 139 16.29 17.54 29.87
CA SER A 139 17.33 17.14 30.83
C SER A 139 18.24 16.04 30.29
N LEU A 140 17.77 15.27 29.30
CA LEU A 140 18.57 14.28 28.58
C LEU A 140 19.76 14.92 27.83
N LEU A 141 19.72 16.23 27.58
CA LEU A 141 20.80 16.96 26.93
C LEU A 141 21.85 17.50 27.92
N ASP A 142 21.62 17.41 29.23
CA ASP A 142 22.49 18.03 30.22
C ASP A 142 23.90 17.42 30.19
N GLN A 143 23.99 16.11 30.03
CA GLN A 143 25.29 15.44 29.83
C GLN A 143 26.06 15.94 28.61
N GLN A 144 25.38 16.32 27.51
CA GLN A 144 26.09 16.86 26.34
C GLN A 144 26.46 18.32 26.50
N ARG A 145 25.68 19.10 27.27
CA ARG A 145 25.97 20.50 27.61
C ARG A 145 27.20 20.63 28.50
N ASP A 146 27.40 19.67 29.40
CA ASP A 146 28.51 19.67 30.36
C ASP A 146 29.84 19.14 29.79
N ARG A 147 29.85 18.65 28.53
CA ARG A 147 31.09 18.16 27.91
C ARG A 147 31.98 19.32 27.48
N GLU A 148 33.27 19.20 27.79
CA GLU A 148 34.27 20.14 27.28
C GLU A 148 34.28 20.14 25.74
N PRO A 149 34.46 21.32 25.12
CA PRO A 149 34.53 21.42 23.66
C PRO A 149 35.58 20.48 23.09
N PHE A 150 35.19 19.64 22.14
CA PHE A 150 36.13 18.75 21.46
C PHE A 150 37.05 19.50 20.48
N TRP A 151 36.73 20.77 20.19
CA TRP A 151 37.50 21.64 19.31
C TRP A 151 38.35 22.65 20.11
N LYS A 152 39.53 22.97 19.57
CA LYS A 152 40.37 24.06 20.10
C LYS A 152 39.81 25.40 19.61
N LYS A 153 39.67 26.37 20.52
CA LYS A 153 39.45 27.77 20.13
C LYS A 153 40.67 28.26 19.35
N VAL A 154 40.44 28.78 18.16
CA VAL A 154 41.44 29.49 17.35
C VAL A 154 41.35 30.97 17.65
#